data_AF-A0A372JI73-F1
#
_entry.id   AF-A0A372JI73-F1
#
_cell.length_a   1.000
_cell.length_b   1.000
_cell.length_c   1.000
_cell.angle_alpha   90.00
_cell.angle_beta   90.00
_cell.angle_gamma   90.00
#
_symmetry.space_group_name_H-M   'P 1'
#
loop_
_entity.id
_entity.type
_entity.pdbx_description
1 polymer ?
#
loop_
_entity_poly.entity_id
_entity_poly.type
_entity_poly.pdbx_seq_one_letter_code
_entity_poly.pdbx_strand_id
1 'polypeptide(L)'
;MSDKRIALITGANKGIGFETARLLGREGMTVLVGARAPERGEKAAAELAGEGIDARFVRLDVTDEDTARDAAAWIGAEFGRLDVLVNNAGIAPAEASVAPSELSVAALRTTYETNVFGVVAVTNAMLPLLRRADAARVVNVSSELGSLTLLSDPDSVYYPVNLLAYNSSKTALNGVTLAYAKELAGAGIKVNAANPGYTATDLNAHTGIQTAEQAARLVLPLALLPEDGPSGGFFQGVRPLPW
;
A
#
# COMPACT_ATOMS: atom_id res chain seq x y z
N MET A 1 1.24 -28.47 4.72
CA MET A 1 1.49 -27.04 5.00
C MET A 1 0.16 -26.45 5.42
N SER A 2 0.09 -25.67 6.51
CA SER A 2 -1.18 -25.07 6.90
C SER A 2 -1.65 -24.13 5.79
N ASP A 3 -2.92 -24.25 5.39
CA ASP A 3 -3.54 -23.47 4.31
C ASP A 3 -3.82 -22.01 4.72
N LYS A 4 -2.83 -21.38 5.36
CA LYS A 4 -2.91 -19.97 5.78
C LYS A 4 -2.80 -19.08 4.55
N ARG A 5 -3.55 -17.98 4.55
CA ARG A 5 -3.37 -16.92 3.56
C ARG A 5 -2.04 -16.21 3.78
N ILE A 6 -1.39 -15.83 2.68
CA ILE A 6 -0.11 -15.13 2.69
C ILE A 6 -0.33 -13.68 2.26
N ALA A 7 0.14 -12.73 3.09
CA ALA A 7 0.04 -11.31 2.81
C ALA A 7 1.42 -10.66 2.70
N LEU A 8 1.68 -9.94 1.61
CA LEU A 8 2.84 -9.08 1.44
C LEU A 8 2.45 -7.62 1.66
N ILE A 9 3.17 -6.94 2.55
CA ILE A 9 2.97 -5.51 2.82
C ILE A 9 4.28 -4.77 2.52
N THR A 10 4.24 -3.80 1.60
CA THR A 10 5.42 -2.99 1.25
C THR A 10 5.62 -1.86 2.26
N GLY A 11 6.88 -1.53 2.59
CA GLY A 11 7.18 -0.50 3.59
C GLY A 11 6.68 -0.85 4.99
N ALA A 12 6.69 -2.13 5.35
CA ALA A 12 6.08 -2.66 6.57
C ALA A 12 7.01 -2.64 7.80
N ASN A 13 8.18 -2.01 7.71
CA ASN A 13 9.11 -1.94 8.84
C ASN A 13 8.73 -0.89 9.91
N LYS A 14 7.70 -0.07 9.67
CA LYS A 14 7.18 0.95 10.60
C LYS A 14 5.80 1.48 10.13
N GLY A 15 5.19 2.32 10.96
CA GLY A 15 4.01 3.11 10.60
C GLY A 15 2.81 2.25 10.19
N ILE A 16 2.03 2.73 9.22
CA ILE A 16 0.79 2.09 8.79
C ILE A 16 1.04 0.68 8.24
N GLY A 17 2.13 0.47 7.50
CA GLY A 17 2.47 -0.84 6.94
C GLY A 17 2.76 -1.89 8.02
N PHE A 18 3.48 -1.50 9.08
CA PHE A 18 3.76 -2.38 10.21
C PHE A 18 2.49 -2.78 10.96
N GLU A 19 1.62 -1.81 11.27
CA GLU A 19 0.35 -2.10 11.95
C GLU A 19 -0.61 -2.88 11.05
N THR A 20 -0.57 -2.67 9.73
CA THR A 20 -1.35 -3.48 8.78
C THR A 20 -0.86 -4.93 8.78
N ALA A 21 0.46 -5.16 8.80
CA ALA A 21 1.03 -6.50 8.94
C ALA A 21 0.64 -7.13 10.29
N ARG A 22 0.68 -6.37 11.39
CA ARG A 22 0.23 -6.84 12.71
C ARG A 22 -1.23 -7.28 12.70
N LEU A 23 -2.13 -6.47 12.14
CA LEU A 23 -3.56 -6.78 12.08
C LEU A 23 -3.84 -8.00 11.18
N LEU A 24 -3.24 -8.08 9.99
CA LEU A 24 -3.39 -9.25 9.11
C LEU A 24 -2.83 -10.53 9.74
N GLY A 25 -1.74 -10.43 10.49
CA GLY A 25 -1.19 -11.53 11.27
C GLY A 25 -2.12 -12.03 12.36
N ARG A 26 -2.83 -11.12 13.04
CA ARG A 26 -3.87 -11.45 14.05
C ARG A 26 -5.10 -12.11 13.42
N GLU A 27 -5.36 -11.88 12.14
CA GLU A 27 -6.35 -12.63 11.34
C GLU A 27 -5.84 -14.02 10.91
N GLY A 28 -4.68 -14.46 11.41
CA GLY A 28 -4.12 -15.79 11.20
C GLY A 28 -3.32 -15.96 9.90
N MET A 29 -3.04 -14.88 9.18
CA MET A 29 -2.22 -14.91 7.98
C MET A 29 -0.73 -15.09 8.28
N THR A 30 0.00 -15.67 7.34
CA THR A 30 1.45 -15.48 7.27
C THR A 30 1.72 -14.10 6.65
N VAL A 31 2.48 -13.26 7.35
CA VAL A 31 2.75 -11.87 6.92
C VAL A 31 4.19 -11.70 6.47
N LEU A 32 4.36 -11.16 5.28
CA LEU A 32 5.63 -10.87 4.66
C LEU A 32 5.90 -9.37 4.81
N VAL A 33 6.86 -9.05 5.66
CA VAL A 33 7.29 -7.69 5.99
C VAL A 33 8.25 -7.22 4.90
N GLY A 34 7.70 -6.54 3.88
CA GLY A 34 8.47 -5.93 2.81
C GLY A 34 9.18 -4.67 3.28
N ALA A 35 10.51 -4.65 3.23
CA ALA A 35 11.30 -3.47 3.58
C ALA A 35 12.61 -3.38 2.78
N ARG A 36 13.02 -2.15 2.43
CA ARG A 36 14.26 -1.91 1.69
C ARG A 36 15.53 -2.14 2.51
N ALA A 37 15.48 -1.86 3.82
CA ALA A 37 16.61 -1.95 4.73
C ALA A 37 16.51 -3.26 5.55
N PRO A 38 17.42 -4.23 5.37
CA PRO A 38 17.35 -5.53 6.04
C PRO A 38 17.20 -5.44 7.55
N GLU A 39 18.08 -4.69 8.23
CA GLU A 39 18.07 -4.56 9.70
C GLU A 39 16.72 -4.09 10.25
N ARG A 40 16.06 -3.14 9.56
CA ARG A 40 14.75 -2.63 10.00
C ARG A 40 13.63 -3.62 9.71
N GLY A 41 13.70 -4.31 8.57
CA GLY A 41 12.73 -5.33 8.19
C GLY A 41 12.78 -6.56 9.09
N GLU A 42 13.98 -7.05 9.38
CA GLU A 42 14.22 -8.18 10.29
C GLU A 42 13.75 -7.85 11.71
N LYS A 43 14.07 -6.65 12.21
CA LYS A 43 13.59 -6.19 13.52
C LYS A 43 12.06 -6.16 13.58
N ALA A 44 11.41 -5.61 12.56
CA ALA A 44 9.95 -5.56 12.49
C ALA A 44 9.32 -6.97 12.43
N ALA A 45 9.87 -7.87 11.62
CA ALA A 45 9.40 -9.26 11.57
C ALA A 45 9.58 -9.97 12.91
N ALA A 46 10.71 -9.76 13.60
CA ALA A 46 10.96 -10.32 14.92
C ALA A 46 10.00 -9.76 16.00
N GLU A 47 9.66 -8.48 15.94
CA GLU A 47 8.66 -7.87 16.83
C GLU A 47 7.29 -8.53 16.67
N LEU A 48 6.82 -8.69 15.43
CA LEU A 48 5.55 -9.37 15.14
C LEU A 48 5.59 -10.85 15.55
N ALA A 49 6.72 -11.53 15.32
CA ALA A 49 6.91 -12.91 15.77
C ALA A 49 6.85 -13.04 17.30
N GLY A 50 7.34 -12.04 18.04
CA GLY A 50 7.21 -11.95 19.50
C GLY A 50 5.76 -11.84 19.99
N GLU A 51 4.84 -11.38 19.13
CA GLU A 51 3.40 -11.37 19.37
C GLU A 51 2.68 -12.66 18.96
N GLY A 52 3.42 -13.69 18.52
CA GLY A 52 2.87 -14.96 18.04
C GLY A 52 2.36 -14.93 16.60
N ILE A 53 2.73 -13.91 15.82
CA ILE A 53 2.39 -13.80 14.40
C ILE A 53 3.44 -14.54 13.56
N ASP A 54 3.01 -15.30 12.54
CA ASP A 54 3.93 -15.87 11.53
C ASP A 54 4.39 -14.76 10.58
N ALA A 55 5.45 -14.04 10.97
CA ALA A 55 6.00 -12.91 10.25
C ALA A 55 7.38 -13.24 9.66
N ARG A 56 7.59 -12.92 8.38
CA ARG A 56 8.87 -13.11 7.68
C ARG A 56 9.32 -11.84 7.00
N PHE A 57 10.59 -11.49 7.15
CA PHE A 57 11.18 -10.38 6.42
C PHE A 57 11.35 -10.73 4.94
N VAL A 58 11.04 -9.76 4.06
CA VAL A 58 11.34 -9.81 2.62
C VAL A 58 12.03 -8.51 2.23
N ARG A 59 13.25 -8.61 1.70
CA ARG A 59 13.94 -7.43 1.14
C ARG A 59 13.17 -6.96 -0.08
N LEU A 60 12.65 -5.74 -0.02
CA LEU A 60 11.85 -5.15 -1.09
C LEU A 60 12.01 -3.63 -1.06
N ASP A 61 12.78 -3.10 -2.02
CA ASP A 61 12.77 -1.69 -2.35
C ASP A 61 11.89 -1.48 -3.58
N VAL A 62 10.78 -0.76 -3.42
CA VAL A 62 9.79 -0.64 -4.50
C VAL A 62 10.33 0.14 -5.70
N THR A 63 11.42 0.89 -5.55
CA THR A 63 12.09 1.60 -6.66
C THR A 63 13.19 0.77 -7.33
N ASP A 64 13.36 -0.50 -6.94
CA ASP A 64 14.31 -1.43 -7.53
C ASP A 64 13.56 -2.69 -7.98
N GLU A 65 13.29 -2.76 -9.29
CA GLU A 65 12.53 -3.87 -9.90
C GLU A 65 13.16 -5.24 -9.65
N ASP A 66 14.48 -5.30 -9.49
CA ASP A 66 15.20 -6.56 -9.25
C ASP A 66 14.79 -7.13 -7.89
N THR A 67 14.67 -6.27 -6.87
CA THR A 67 14.21 -6.72 -5.55
C THR A 67 12.75 -7.20 -5.56
N ALA A 68 11.90 -6.62 -6.41
CA ALA A 68 10.52 -7.09 -6.57
C ALA A 68 10.46 -8.46 -7.24
N ARG A 69 11.30 -8.71 -8.27
CA ARG A 69 11.40 -10.02 -8.93
C ARG A 69 11.97 -11.08 -8.00
N ASP A 70 13.02 -10.75 -7.23
CA ASP A 70 13.62 -11.65 -6.26
C ASP A 70 12.63 -12.01 -5.15
N ALA A 71 11.90 -11.02 -4.63
CA ALA A 71 10.82 -11.24 -3.67
C ALA A 71 9.75 -12.19 -4.24
N ALA A 72 9.29 -11.97 -5.47
CA ALA A 72 8.29 -12.84 -6.10
C ALA A 72 8.81 -14.27 -6.32
N ALA A 73 10.07 -14.43 -6.73
CA ALA A 73 10.69 -15.74 -6.90
C ALA A 73 10.76 -16.49 -5.56
N TRP A 74 11.20 -15.81 -4.49
CA TRP A 74 11.27 -16.39 -3.16
C TRP A 74 9.88 -16.77 -2.61
N ILE A 75 8.88 -15.88 -2.72
CA ILE A 75 7.50 -16.18 -2.31
C ILE A 75 6.94 -17.38 -3.09
N GLY A 76 7.23 -17.44 -4.40
CA GLY A 76 6.82 -18.56 -5.25
C GLY A 76 7.45 -19.89 -4.83
N ALA A 77 8.73 -19.90 -4.46
CA ALA A 77 9.41 -21.09 -3.99
C ALA A 77 8.93 -21.56 -2.61
N GLU A 78 8.70 -20.62 -1.69
CA GLU A 78 8.37 -20.92 -0.29
C GLU A 78 6.88 -21.21 -0.07
N PHE A 79 6.00 -20.46 -0.73
CA PHE A 79 4.55 -20.49 -0.47
C PHE A 79 3.72 -20.90 -1.68
N GLY A 80 4.26 -20.80 -2.89
CA GLY A 80 3.57 -21.14 -4.12
C GLY A 80 2.51 -20.15 -4.57
N ARG A 81 2.01 -19.23 -3.72
CA ARG A 81 0.98 -18.23 -4.06
C ARG A 81 1.15 -16.95 -3.22
N LEU A 82 0.35 -15.93 -3.53
CA LEU A 82 0.18 -14.74 -2.69
C LEU A 82 -1.31 -14.40 -2.64
N ASP A 83 -1.89 -14.28 -1.45
CA ASP A 83 -3.32 -14.04 -1.27
C ASP A 83 -3.64 -12.55 -1.12
N VAL A 84 -2.75 -11.78 -0.49
CA VAL A 84 -2.94 -10.34 -0.26
C VAL A 84 -1.67 -9.58 -0.61
N LEU A 85 -1.80 -8.52 -1.40
CA LEU A 85 -0.75 -7.52 -1.62
C LEU A 85 -1.23 -6.16 -1.10
N VAL A 86 -0.51 -5.57 -0.15
CA VAL A 86 -0.73 -4.20 0.30
C VAL A 86 0.44 -3.33 -0.14
N ASN A 87 0.22 -2.53 -1.18
CA ASN A 87 1.14 -1.50 -1.64
C ASN A 87 1.03 -0.27 -0.71
N ASN A 88 1.76 -0.31 0.40
CA ASN A 88 1.77 0.73 1.43
C ASN A 88 2.96 1.69 1.31
N ALA A 89 4.10 1.25 0.79
CA ALA A 89 5.29 2.08 0.64
C ALA A 89 4.96 3.38 -0.12
N GLY A 90 5.40 4.51 0.43
CA GLY A 90 5.19 5.82 -0.17
C GLY A 90 6.00 6.91 0.52
N ILE A 91 6.20 8.02 -0.17
CA ILE A 91 6.94 9.19 0.31
C ILE A 91 6.17 10.48 0.03
N ALA A 92 6.44 11.47 0.87
CA ALA A 92 6.07 12.87 0.68
C ALA A 92 7.26 13.73 1.14
N PRO A 93 8.29 13.92 0.29
CA PRO A 93 9.50 14.62 0.70
C PRO A 93 9.17 16.06 1.12
N ALA A 94 9.72 16.52 2.24
CA ALA A 94 9.44 17.86 2.78
C ALA A 94 9.89 18.95 1.80
N GLU A 95 11.01 18.74 1.12
CA GLU A 95 11.55 19.59 0.06
C GLU A 95 10.64 19.69 -1.18
N ALA A 96 9.70 18.76 -1.33
CA ALA A 96 8.70 18.79 -2.40
C ALA A 96 7.41 19.54 -2.00
N SER A 97 7.34 20.02 -0.75
CA SER A 97 6.21 20.81 -0.22
C SER A 97 6.39 22.31 -0.50
N VAL A 98 6.61 22.65 -1.77
CA VAL A 98 6.79 24.01 -2.29
C VAL A 98 5.68 24.35 -3.28
N ALA A 99 5.58 25.62 -3.71
CA ALA A 99 4.59 26.00 -4.71
C ALA A 99 4.80 25.21 -6.02
N PRO A 100 3.73 24.89 -6.79
CA PRO A 100 3.87 24.14 -8.04
C PRO A 100 4.91 24.70 -9.02
N SER A 101 5.05 26.02 -9.11
CA SER A 101 6.02 26.71 -9.97
C SER A 101 7.48 26.62 -9.50
N GLU A 102 7.71 26.26 -8.24
CA GLU A 102 9.03 26.16 -7.61
C GLU A 102 9.52 24.71 -7.51
N LEU A 103 8.62 23.75 -7.71
CA LEU A 103 8.94 22.34 -7.60
C LEU A 103 9.86 21.89 -8.73
N SER A 104 11.01 21.31 -8.37
CA SER A 104 11.88 20.69 -9.36
C SER A 104 11.25 19.43 -9.96
N VAL A 105 11.45 19.25 -11.27
CA VAL A 105 11.03 18.01 -11.96
C VAL A 105 11.71 16.78 -11.34
N ALA A 106 12.93 16.92 -10.79
CA ALA A 106 13.62 15.85 -10.09
C ALA A 106 12.86 15.39 -8.84
N ALA A 107 12.41 16.33 -7.98
CA ALA A 107 11.61 16.00 -6.80
C ALA A 107 10.26 15.35 -7.17
N LEU A 108 9.64 15.82 -8.26
CA LEU A 108 8.44 15.21 -8.82
C LEU A 108 8.71 13.76 -9.25
N ARG A 109 9.79 13.51 -10.01
CA ARG A 109 10.20 12.16 -10.44
C ARG A 109 10.45 11.24 -9.25
N THR A 110 11.19 11.69 -8.23
CA THR A 110 11.44 10.91 -7.01
C THR A 110 10.15 10.45 -6.34
N THR A 111 9.16 11.34 -6.24
CA THR A 111 7.84 10.99 -5.66
C THR A 111 7.10 9.97 -6.51
N TYR A 112 7.10 10.14 -7.84
CA TYR A 112 6.47 9.20 -8.77
C TYR A 112 7.14 7.83 -8.80
N GLU A 113 8.46 7.79 -8.68
CA GLU A 113 9.25 6.57 -8.66
C GLU A 113 8.76 5.62 -7.56
N THR A 114 8.56 6.15 -6.34
CA THR A 114 8.06 5.34 -5.23
C THR A 114 6.54 5.16 -5.27
N ASN A 115 5.78 6.24 -5.42
CA ASN A 115 4.33 6.23 -5.19
C ASN A 115 3.51 5.66 -6.36
N VAL A 116 4.11 5.57 -7.56
CA VAL A 116 3.42 5.16 -8.79
C VAL A 116 4.17 4.02 -9.47
N PHE A 117 5.40 4.26 -9.93
CA PHE A 117 6.15 3.26 -10.70
C PHE A 117 6.49 2.04 -9.85
N GLY A 118 6.90 2.24 -8.59
CA GLY A 118 7.15 1.13 -7.68
C GLY A 118 5.92 0.28 -7.37
N VAL A 119 4.73 0.87 -7.30
CA VAL A 119 3.47 0.11 -7.16
C VAL A 119 3.24 -0.78 -8.37
N VAL A 120 3.44 -0.26 -9.58
CA VAL A 120 3.32 -1.01 -10.85
C VAL A 120 4.34 -2.14 -10.90
N ALA A 121 5.61 -1.86 -10.58
CA ALA A 121 6.69 -2.84 -10.58
C ALA A 121 6.41 -4.00 -9.62
N VAL A 122 6.07 -3.70 -8.36
CA VAL A 122 5.72 -4.72 -7.35
C VAL A 122 4.49 -5.50 -7.76
N THR A 123 3.42 -4.82 -8.19
CA THR A 123 2.18 -5.49 -8.60
C THR A 123 2.45 -6.46 -9.74
N ASN A 124 3.15 -6.02 -10.79
CA ASN A 124 3.51 -6.86 -11.94
C ASN A 124 4.34 -8.09 -11.53
N ALA A 125 5.34 -7.91 -10.66
CA ALA A 125 6.16 -9.02 -10.16
C ALA A 125 5.32 -10.05 -9.39
N MET A 126 4.32 -9.60 -8.63
CA MET A 126 3.46 -10.46 -7.81
C MET A 126 2.26 -11.05 -8.56
N LEU A 127 1.89 -10.53 -9.74
CA LEU A 127 0.73 -11.00 -10.51
C LEU A 127 0.70 -12.53 -10.74
N PRO A 128 1.80 -13.20 -11.12
CA PRO A 128 1.79 -14.65 -11.28
C PRO A 128 1.42 -15.41 -10.01
N LEU A 129 1.77 -14.87 -8.83
CA LEU A 129 1.45 -15.46 -7.53
C LEU A 129 0.00 -15.17 -7.13
N LEU A 130 -0.45 -13.94 -7.34
CA LEU A 130 -1.82 -13.50 -7.06
C LEU A 130 -2.84 -14.29 -7.88
N ARG A 131 -2.54 -14.61 -9.15
CA ARG A 131 -3.39 -15.44 -10.02
C ARG A 131 -3.51 -16.90 -9.58
N ARG A 132 -2.68 -17.36 -8.64
CA ARG A 132 -2.74 -18.73 -8.08
C ARG A 132 -3.51 -18.80 -6.76
N ALA A 133 -3.89 -17.67 -6.18
CA ALA A 133 -4.77 -17.63 -5.02
C ALA A 133 -6.24 -17.61 -5.47
N ASP A 134 -7.11 -18.28 -4.73
CA ASP A 134 -8.54 -18.39 -5.07
C ASP A 134 -9.27 -17.04 -4.99
N ALA A 135 -8.85 -16.18 -4.05
CA ALA A 135 -9.52 -14.92 -3.76
C ALA A 135 -8.53 -13.81 -3.43
N ALA A 136 -7.62 -13.50 -4.37
CA ALA A 136 -6.57 -12.52 -4.10
C ALA A 136 -7.10 -11.08 -3.91
N ARG A 137 -6.43 -10.31 -3.05
CA ARG A 137 -6.74 -8.90 -2.77
C ARG A 137 -5.51 -8.04 -2.97
N VAL A 138 -5.65 -6.94 -3.72
CA VAL A 138 -4.63 -5.92 -3.86
C VAL A 138 -5.18 -4.61 -3.29
N VAL A 139 -4.44 -4.05 -2.34
CA VAL A 139 -4.78 -2.77 -1.69
C VAL A 139 -3.66 -1.78 -1.96
N ASN A 140 -3.99 -0.71 -2.69
CA ASN A 140 -3.08 0.40 -2.92
C ASN A 140 -3.36 1.50 -1.90
N VAL A 141 -2.42 1.78 -0.99
CA VAL A 141 -2.60 2.84 0.02
C VAL A 141 -2.43 4.20 -0.64
N SER A 142 -3.57 4.81 -0.97
CA SER A 142 -3.69 6.13 -1.59
C SER A 142 -3.87 7.22 -0.51
N SER A 143 -4.54 8.32 -0.84
CA SER A 143 -4.83 9.45 0.05
C SER A 143 -6.06 10.20 -0.43
N GLU A 144 -6.82 10.85 0.46
CA GLU A 144 -7.84 11.85 0.07
C GLU A 144 -7.25 12.95 -0.83
N LEU A 145 -5.96 13.24 -0.68
CA LEU A 145 -5.21 14.18 -1.53
C LEU A 145 -4.96 13.64 -2.95
N GLY A 146 -5.36 12.41 -3.25
CA GLY A 146 -5.44 11.88 -4.61
C GLY A 146 -6.81 12.05 -5.25
N SER A 147 -7.80 12.62 -4.54
CA SER A 147 -9.14 12.85 -5.07
C SER A 147 -9.24 14.19 -5.77
N LEU A 148 -9.47 14.18 -7.08
CA LEU A 148 -9.70 15.43 -7.82
C LEU A 148 -11.02 16.08 -7.42
N THR A 149 -12.01 15.29 -7.00
CA THR A 149 -13.29 15.80 -6.49
C THR A 149 -13.07 16.58 -5.19
N LEU A 150 -12.38 16.00 -4.21
CA LEU A 150 -12.14 16.65 -2.92
C LEU A 150 -11.18 17.83 -3.00
N LEU A 151 -10.24 17.83 -3.94
CA LEU A 151 -9.28 18.92 -4.11
C LEU A 151 -9.85 20.12 -4.90
N SER A 152 -10.91 19.93 -5.69
CA SER A 152 -11.51 21.00 -6.48
C SER A 152 -12.74 21.65 -5.83
N ASP A 153 -13.30 21.02 -4.80
CA ASP A 153 -14.46 21.52 -4.05
C ASP A 153 -14.05 22.61 -3.04
N PRO A 154 -14.49 23.88 -3.19
CA PRO A 154 -14.16 24.96 -2.25
C PRO A 154 -14.64 24.72 -0.81
N ASP A 155 -15.65 23.88 -0.60
CA ASP A 155 -16.19 23.55 0.73
C ASP A 155 -15.45 22.37 1.40
N SER A 156 -14.54 21.72 0.67
CA SER A 156 -13.72 20.62 1.19
C SER A 156 -12.58 21.12 2.06
N VAL A 157 -12.33 20.42 3.18
CA VAL A 157 -11.17 20.67 4.05
C VAL A 157 -9.82 20.46 3.36
N TYR A 158 -9.81 19.78 2.20
CA TYR A 158 -8.62 19.52 1.41
C TYR A 158 -8.37 20.55 0.30
N TYR A 159 -9.33 21.43 0.02
CA TYR A 159 -9.20 22.50 -0.97
C TYR A 159 -7.91 23.33 -0.85
N PRO A 160 -7.45 23.76 0.35
CA PRO A 160 -6.22 24.55 0.45
C PRO A 160 -4.93 23.74 0.27
N VAL A 161 -4.99 22.40 0.20
CA VAL A 161 -3.80 21.54 0.17
C VAL A 161 -3.28 21.39 -1.26
N ASN A 162 -2.19 22.08 -1.58
CA ASN A 162 -1.61 22.10 -2.93
C ASN A 162 -0.18 21.53 -2.98
N LEU A 163 -0.06 20.21 -2.80
CA LEU A 163 1.23 19.50 -2.84
C LEU A 163 1.38 18.82 -4.21
N LEU A 164 1.93 19.53 -5.20
CA LEU A 164 1.96 19.07 -6.60
C LEU A 164 2.46 17.62 -6.74
N ALA A 165 3.63 17.27 -6.20
CA ALA A 165 4.17 15.91 -6.35
C ALA A 165 3.31 14.84 -5.65
N TYR A 166 2.93 15.09 -4.39
CA TYR A 166 2.19 14.09 -3.61
C TYR A 166 0.77 13.89 -4.16
N ASN A 167 0.00 14.97 -4.32
CA ASN A 167 -1.40 14.92 -4.78
C ASN A 167 -1.50 14.27 -6.16
N SER A 168 -0.65 14.69 -7.11
CA SER A 168 -0.66 14.12 -8.46
C SER A 168 -0.21 12.66 -8.48
N SER A 169 0.76 12.25 -7.64
CA SER A 169 1.15 10.84 -7.53
C SER A 169 0.02 9.95 -6.96
N LYS A 170 -0.75 10.44 -5.98
CA LYS A 170 -1.88 9.71 -5.40
C LYS A 170 -3.09 9.68 -6.34
N THR A 171 -3.28 10.73 -7.13
CA THR A 171 -4.24 10.73 -8.25
C THR A 171 -3.85 9.70 -9.32
N ALA A 172 -2.58 9.64 -9.70
CA ALA A 172 -2.08 8.64 -10.65
C ALA A 172 -2.25 7.21 -10.11
N LEU A 173 -1.99 6.99 -8.83
CA LEU A 173 -2.20 5.70 -8.15
C LEU A 173 -3.67 5.27 -8.17
N ASN A 174 -4.61 6.20 -8.05
CA ASN A 174 -6.04 5.93 -8.21
C ASN A 174 -6.35 5.43 -9.64
N GLY A 175 -5.77 6.08 -10.67
CA GLY A 175 -5.85 5.61 -12.06
C GLY A 175 -5.25 4.22 -12.29
N VAL A 176 -4.06 3.96 -11.72
CA VAL A 176 -3.39 2.65 -11.75
C VAL A 176 -4.28 1.57 -11.11
N THR A 177 -4.90 1.89 -9.97
CA THR A 177 -5.80 0.98 -9.25
C THR A 177 -6.98 0.58 -10.13
N LEU A 178 -7.63 1.54 -10.80
CA LEU A 178 -8.75 1.27 -11.69
C LEU A 178 -8.33 0.43 -12.91
N ALA A 179 -7.13 0.66 -13.45
CA ALA A 179 -6.61 -0.11 -14.58
C ALA A 179 -6.43 -1.60 -14.21
N TYR A 180 -5.75 -1.89 -13.10
CA TYR A 180 -5.57 -3.27 -12.63
C TYR A 180 -6.89 -3.92 -12.20
N ALA A 181 -7.80 -3.17 -11.57
CA ALA A 181 -9.12 -3.71 -11.22
C ALA A 181 -9.88 -4.23 -12.44
N LYS A 182 -9.82 -3.51 -13.57
CA LYS A 182 -10.44 -3.92 -14.83
C LYS A 182 -9.76 -5.14 -15.44
N GLU A 183 -8.44 -5.15 -15.49
CA GLU A 183 -7.67 -6.29 -16.03
C GLU A 183 -7.95 -7.57 -15.26
N LEU A 184 -7.93 -7.49 -13.93
CA LEU A 184 -7.93 -8.68 -13.07
C LEU A 184 -9.33 -9.13 -12.64
N ALA A 185 -10.39 -8.44 -13.06
CA ALA A 185 -11.77 -8.78 -12.73
C ALA A 185 -12.13 -10.22 -13.15
N GLY A 186 -11.70 -10.65 -14.34
CA GLY A 186 -11.95 -12.01 -14.83
C GLY A 186 -11.20 -13.10 -14.08
N ALA A 187 -10.19 -12.74 -13.29
CA ALA A 187 -9.43 -13.65 -12.43
C ALA A 187 -9.95 -13.68 -10.98
N GLY A 188 -11.05 -13.01 -10.67
CA GLY A 188 -11.60 -12.94 -9.30
C GLY A 188 -10.76 -12.11 -8.31
N ILE A 189 -9.73 -11.41 -8.79
CA ILE A 189 -8.84 -10.58 -7.97
C ILE A 189 -9.47 -9.20 -7.78
N LYS A 190 -9.56 -8.75 -6.52
CA LYS A 190 -10.07 -7.40 -6.21
C LYS A 190 -8.91 -6.44 -6.01
N VAL A 191 -9.01 -5.25 -6.62
CA VAL A 191 -8.00 -4.20 -6.51
C VAL A 191 -8.69 -2.92 -6.09
N ASN A 192 -8.32 -2.36 -4.93
CA ASN A 192 -8.94 -1.13 -4.42
C ASN A 192 -7.89 -0.16 -3.85
N ALA A 193 -8.24 1.13 -3.84
CA ALA A 193 -7.45 2.16 -3.21
C ALA A 193 -7.95 2.42 -1.78
N ALA A 194 -7.03 2.40 -0.81
CA ALA A 194 -7.31 2.68 0.58
C ALA A 194 -6.80 4.07 0.95
N ASN A 195 -7.64 4.93 1.51
CA ASN A 195 -7.22 6.10 2.23
C ASN A 195 -7.08 5.77 3.73
N PRO A 196 -5.87 5.88 4.30
CA PRO A 196 -5.65 5.61 5.72
C PRO A 196 -5.99 6.78 6.64
N GLY A 197 -6.35 7.97 6.10
CA GLY A 197 -6.55 9.19 6.89
C GLY A 197 -5.25 9.87 7.35
N TYR A 198 -5.38 11.07 7.90
CA TYR A 198 -4.23 11.89 8.30
C TYR A 198 -3.56 11.38 9.59
N THR A 199 -2.48 10.62 9.41
CA THR A 199 -1.92 9.73 10.44
C THR A 199 -0.55 10.19 10.94
N ALA A 200 -0.35 10.16 12.26
CA ALA A 200 0.91 10.49 12.92
C ALA A 200 1.98 9.41 12.64
N THR A 201 2.76 9.62 11.58
CA THR A 201 3.89 8.78 11.15
C THR A 201 5.06 9.65 10.72
N ASP A 202 6.23 9.05 10.51
CA ASP A 202 7.42 9.74 10.00
C ASP A 202 7.14 10.51 8.69
N LEU A 203 6.23 10.02 7.83
CA LEU A 203 5.85 10.69 6.58
C LEU A 203 5.21 12.06 6.83
N ASN A 204 4.49 12.21 7.94
CA ASN A 204 3.85 13.45 8.35
C ASN A 204 4.61 14.13 9.52
N ALA A 205 5.91 13.82 9.70
CA ALA A 205 6.70 14.31 10.84
C ALA A 205 6.00 14.10 12.21
N HIS A 206 5.34 12.96 12.38
CA HIS A 206 4.55 12.58 13.56
C HIS A 206 3.34 13.47 13.85
N THR A 207 2.85 14.21 12.86
CA THR A 207 1.58 14.96 12.92
C THR A 207 0.44 14.15 12.30
N GLY A 208 -0.77 14.31 12.85
CA GLY A 208 -1.94 13.55 12.43
C GLY A 208 -3.01 13.54 13.51
N ILE A 209 -4.24 13.16 13.14
CA ILE A 209 -5.38 13.07 14.07
C ILE A 209 -5.57 11.64 14.62
N GLN A 210 -4.75 10.70 14.18
CA GLN A 210 -4.89 9.28 14.48
C GLN A 210 -3.53 8.55 14.52
N THR A 211 -3.51 7.40 15.20
CA THR A 211 -2.36 6.51 15.30
C THR A 211 -2.20 5.64 14.05
N ALA A 212 -1.01 5.06 13.87
CA ALA A 212 -0.76 4.09 12.81
C ALA A 212 -1.69 2.86 12.89
N GLU A 213 -2.05 2.43 14.10
CA GLU A 213 -2.99 1.31 14.30
C GLU A 213 -4.40 1.69 13.81
N GLN A 214 -4.89 2.88 14.15
CA GLN A 214 -6.19 3.38 13.68
C GLN A 214 -6.22 3.50 12.15
N ALA A 215 -5.12 3.93 11.55
CA ALA A 215 -4.95 3.98 10.10
C ALA A 215 -4.95 2.58 9.45
N ALA A 216 -4.25 1.62 10.04
CA ALA A 216 -4.23 0.24 9.55
C ALA A 216 -5.63 -0.40 9.60
N ARG A 217 -6.47 -0.06 10.59
CA ARG A 217 -7.87 -0.49 10.64
C ARG A 217 -8.73 0.05 9.49
N LEU A 218 -8.31 1.13 8.83
CA LEU A 218 -8.98 1.65 7.63
C LEU A 218 -8.49 0.97 6.34
N VAL A 219 -7.32 0.33 6.36
CA VAL A 219 -6.78 -0.46 5.24
C VAL A 219 -7.28 -1.90 5.29
N LEU A 220 -7.36 -2.47 6.50
CA LEU A 220 -7.66 -3.89 6.77
C LEU A 220 -8.92 -4.41 6.05
N PRO A 221 -10.08 -3.72 6.04
CA PRO A 221 -11.30 -4.25 5.41
C PRO A 221 -11.12 -4.56 3.92
N LEU A 222 -10.30 -3.77 3.20
CA LEU A 222 -10.05 -3.99 1.78
C LEU A 222 -9.18 -5.22 1.51
N ALA A 223 -8.28 -5.55 2.43
CA ALA A 223 -7.46 -6.77 2.38
C ALA A 223 -8.24 -8.03 2.76
N LEU A 224 -9.37 -7.88 3.45
CA LEU A 224 -10.23 -8.96 3.92
C LEU A 224 -11.53 -9.11 3.14
N LEU A 225 -11.70 -8.40 2.01
CA LEU A 225 -12.97 -8.38 1.28
C LEU A 225 -13.46 -9.79 0.94
N PRO A 226 -14.77 -10.08 1.10
CA PRO A 226 -15.38 -11.29 0.58
C PRO A 226 -15.39 -11.29 -0.96
N GLU A 227 -15.74 -12.43 -1.57
CA GLU A 227 -15.78 -12.58 -3.04
C GLU A 227 -16.78 -11.66 -3.74
N ASP A 228 -17.86 -11.27 -3.06
CA ASP A 228 -18.87 -10.32 -3.55
C ASP A 228 -18.52 -8.85 -3.24
N GLY A 229 -17.37 -8.60 -2.61
CA GLY A 229 -16.90 -7.25 -2.27
C GLY A 229 -16.56 -6.38 -3.50
N PRO A 230 -16.41 -5.06 -3.32
CA PRO A 230 -16.12 -4.14 -4.42
C PRO A 230 -14.71 -4.35 -5.01
N SER A 231 -14.54 -3.96 -6.27
CA SER A 231 -13.23 -3.84 -6.93
C SER A 231 -13.23 -2.57 -7.77
N GLY A 232 -12.08 -1.90 -7.88
CA GLY A 232 -11.93 -0.65 -8.61
C GLY A 232 -12.64 0.52 -7.92
N GLY A 233 -12.60 0.59 -6.59
CA GLY A 233 -13.08 1.74 -5.82
C GLY A 233 -12.01 2.36 -4.93
N PHE A 234 -12.34 3.52 -4.37
CA PHE A 234 -11.53 4.26 -3.40
C PHE A 234 -12.29 4.39 -2.08
N PHE A 235 -11.66 4.03 -0.96
CA PHE A 235 -12.35 3.90 0.31
C PHE A 235 -11.52 4.40 1.48
N GLN A 236 -12.20 4.87 2.53
CA GLN A 236 -11.65 5.00 3.87
C GLN A 236 -12.34 3.97 4.78
N GLY A 237 -11.63 2.90 5.14
CA GLY A 237 -12.28 1.73 5.73
C GLY A 237 -13.25 1.11 4.73
N VAL A 238 -14.52 1.03 5.10
CA VAL A 238 -15.61 0.55 4.23
C VAL A 238 -16.35 1.69 3.53
N ARG A 239 -16.07 2.95 3.88
CA ARG A 239 -16.77 4.11 3.35
C ARG A 239 -16.19 4.48 1.97
N PRO A 240 -16.99 4.49 0.89
CA PRO A 240 -16.51 4.94 -0.41
C PRO A 240 -16.17 6.43 -0.37
N LEU A 241 -15.13 6.80 -1.12
CA LEU A 241 -14.69 8.16 -1.36
C LEU A 241 -14.83 8.48 -2.85
N PRO A 242 -15.04 9.75 -3.22
CA PRO A 242 -14.97 10.16 -4.62
C PRO A 242 -13.52 10.09 -5.11
N TRP A 243 -13.35 9.77 -6.40
CA TRP A 243 -12.04 9.80 -7.07
C TRP A 243 -11.45 11.21 -7.21
#